data_AF-A0A969XRP2-F1
#
_entry.id   AF-A0A969XRP2-F1
#
_cell.length_a   1.000
_cell.length_b   1.000
_cell.length_c   1.000
_cell.angle_alpha   90.00
_cell.angle_beta   90.00
_cell.angle_gamma   90.00
#
_symmetry.space_group_name_H-M   'P 1'
#
loop_
_entity.id
_entity.type
_entity.pdbx_description
1 polymer ?
#
loop_
_entity_poly.entity_id
_entity_poly.type
_entity_poly.pdbx_seq_one_letter_code
_entity_poly.pdbx_strand_id
1 'polypeptide(L)'
;MKHKVGILTPFLWSTPSAVNDQVLALAERLTAEGHEVTVIAPTADRPAVEEAHRRVQAVLTGERDKVFLPGEPFPRYFFAGATYAVKHTGSLKLIAAPPELIANIDVLLGAEDFDLLHLNEPFVPGLGWSALRHASVPLVATFHANPEKMRPFWSTRPQLRRLFDSLDAAIATSAAVRDMAALSFPGAYRVIPPGVDLEMFGPARERAAGPPRIVFAAGLERRKGLGVLLRALRLLGDAHGDATLDICGNDLQERRYGRLVPPVWEGRVRFHGRVPRRAVTGLLRQADVFCAPSFGPESAGVSLLEAMASGAAVLASDIPGYDEVVVNEGTGLLVPPRDVRALAVGLSRLLGDAELRRRLSGHALRAVRRYDWERVTGEVLEVYEEVASRRRHPLPRRRRQQRELFADFHVHSHHSKDCVMPVADILERAREVGLDVVAITDHDSAEGGLEAREIADRYGVRVIVGEEVKTSEGEVIGLFLERTIPGGLSFAETISLIKEQGGIVYVPHPFDRLHTIPSPAVLRENVTDIDVVEVFNSRLAFPGFNELAERFAQRYRLPAAAGSDAHVLQGIGTSLCGMDDFTGPDDFVAALAESRIVRRPRSRIYLQSLKLLQTTIAGSAKDDGQVDSPA
;
A
#
# COMPACT_ATOMS: atom_id res chain seq x y z
N MET A 1 1.83 -9.20 17.55
CA MET A 1 2.47 -8.09 18.32
C MET A 1 1.47 -6.93 18.46
N LYS A 2 1.63 -5.96 19.37
CA LYS A 2 0.82 -4.73 19.34
C LYS A 2 1.44 -3.74 18.35
N HIS A 3 0.62 -3.06 17.57
CA HIS A 3 1.06 -2.15 16.50
C HIS A 3 0.43 -0.77 16.65
N LYS A 4 1.18 0.27 16.28
CA LYS A 4 0.66 1.62 16.06
C LYS A 4 0.28 1.79 14.59
N VAL A 5 -1.01 1.84 14.29
CA VAL A 5 -1.55 1.73 12.92
C VAL A 5 -2.26 3.02 12.52
N GLY A 6 -1.88 3.59 11.38
CA GLY A 6 -2.64 4.66 10.74
C GLY A 6 -3.59 4.10 9.67
N ILE A 7 -4.90 4.19 9.86
CA ILE A 7 -5.90 3.74 8.88
C ILE A 7 -6.45 4.95 8.12
N LEU A 8 -6.23 4.99 6.82
CA LEU A 8 -6.57 6.12 5.97
C LEU A 8 -7.77 5.81 5.09
N THR A 9 -8.73 6.74 5.02
CA THR A 9 -9.85 6.68 4.07
C THR A 9 -9.94 7.97 3.24
N PRO A 10 -10.21 7.89 1.93
CA PRO A 10 -10.38 9.06 1.07
C PRO A 10 -11.80 9.65 1.15
N PHE A 11 -12.73 8.98 1.83
CA PHE A 11 -14.14 9.41 1.86
C PHE A 11 -14.42 10.34 3.04
N LEU A 12 -15.17 11.41 2.78
CA LEU A 12 -15.60 12.38 3.80
C LEU A 12 -16.25 11.68 5.00
N TRP A 13 -15.61 11.80 6.16
CA TRP A 13 -16.02 11.17 7.41
C TRP A 13 -17.41 11.63 7.87
N SER A 14 -17.75 12.90 7.60
CA SER A 14 -19.04 13.51 7.89
C SER A 14 -20.18 13.02 7.00
N THR A 15 -19.93 12.10 6.05
CA THR A 15 -20.95 11.56 5.15
C THR A 15 -21.03 10.04 5.24
N PRO A 16 -22.23 9.44 5.22
CA PRO A 16 -22.36 7.98 5.26
C PRO A 16 -21.65 7.32 4.08
N SER A 17 -20.77 6.37 4.39
CA SER A 17 -19.96 5.62 3.43
C SER A 17 -19.78 4.21 3.95
N ALA A 18 -20.12 3.21 3.13
CA ALA A 18 -19.93 1.81 3.49
C ALA A 18 -18.45 1.49 3.79
N VAL A 19 -17.51 2.18 3.14
CA VAL A 19 -16.07 2.04 3.41
C VAL A 19 -15.72 2.64 4.77
N ASN A 20 -16.25 3.81 5.13
CA ASN A 20 -15.98 4.40 6.44
C ASN A 20 -16.57 3.55 7.58
N ASP A 21 -17.71 2.91 7.36
CA ASP A 21 -18.27 1.97 8.33
C ASP A 21 -17.34 0.76 8.56
N GLN A 22 -16.73 0.23 7.49
CA GLN A 22 -15.75 -0.87 7.60
C GLN A 22 -14.46 -0.40 8.29
N VAL A 23 -13.97 0.80 7.95
CA VAL A 23 -12.79 1.41 8.60
C VAL A 23 -13.03 1.61 10.09
N LEU A 24 -14.20 2.14 10.47
CA LEU A 24 -14.55 2.36 11.87
C LEU A 24 -14.60 1.03 12.64
N ALA A 25 -15.32 0.03 12.10
CA ALA A 25 -15.44 -1.27 12.76
C ALA A 25 -14.09 -1.97 12.91
N LEU A 26 -13.24 -1.94 11.88
CA LEU A 26 -11.87 -2.47 11.96
C LEU A 26 -11.04 -1.71 13.01
N ALA A 27 -11.11 -0.37 13.02
CA ALA A 27 -10.37 0.45 13.98
C ALA A 27 -10.76 0.18 15.43
N GLU A 28 -12.07 0.03 15.70
CA GLU A 28 -12.59 -0.31 17.03
C GLU A 28 -12.14 -1.71 17.47
N ARG A 29 -12.16 -2.71 16.57
CA ARG A 29 -11.74 -4.08 16.88
C ARG A 29 -10.25 -4.18 17.14
N LEU A 30 -9.43 -3.57 16.28
CA LEU A 30 -7.97 -3.47 16.50
C LEU A 30 -7.66 -2.76 17.83
N THR A 31 -8.39 -1.70 18.16
CA THR A 31 -8.23 -1.01 19.45
C THR A 31 -8.60 -1.91 20.63
N ALA A 32 -9.71 -2.66 20.53
CA ALA A 32 -10.13 -3.61 21.57
C ALA A 32 -9.09 -4.73 21.77
N GLU A 33 -8.40 -5.12 20.71
CA GLU A 33 -7.24 -6.00 20.75
C GLU A 33 -5.95 -5.28 21.19
N GLY A 34 -6.00 -4.03 21.66
CA GLY A 34 -4.87 -3.30 22.25
C GLY A 34 -3.88 -2.70 21.26
N HIS A 35 -4.26 -2.57 19.98
CA HIS A 35 -3.48 -1.80 19.00
C HIS A 35 -3.75 -0.30 19.14
N GLU A 36 -2.74 0.53 18.84
CA GLU A 36 -2.88 1.98 18.85
C GLU A 36 -3.32 2.46 17.47
N VAL A 37 -4.61 2.79 17.30
CA VAL A 37 -5.18 3.07 15.97
C VAL A 37 -5.50 4.55 15.78
N THR A 38 -4.96 5.15 14.72
CA THR A 38 -5.34 6.50 14.27
C THR A 38 -6.07 6.42 12.95
N VAL A 39 -7.31 6.90 12.90
CA VAL A 39 -8.07 7.06 11.66
C VAL A 39 -7.77 8.41 11.02
N ILE A 40 -7.35 8.40 9.75
CA ILE A 40 -6.99 9.57 8.98
C ILE A 40 -8.03 9.73 7.86
N ALA A 41 -8.77 10.84 7.87
CA ALA A 41 -9.89 11.04 6.95
C ALA A 41 -10.09 12.52 6.61
N PRO A 42 -10.74 12.85 5.48
CA PRO A 42 -11.22 14.19 5.25
C PRO A 42 -12.56 14.38 5.97
N THR A 43 -12.90 15.61 6.34
CA THR A 43 -14.22 15.92 6.96
C THR A 43 -14.74 17.29 6.53
N ALA A 44 -16.05 17.47 6.59
CA ALA A 44 -16.68 18.78 6.44
C ALA A 44 -16.85 19.53 7.78
N ASP A 45 -16.53 18.88 8.90
CA ASP A 45 -16.54 19.47 10.23
C ASP A 45 -15.39 20.47 10.40
N ARG A 46 -15.71 21.76 10.35
CA ARG A 46 -14.72 22.85 10.42
C ARG A 46 -13.96 22.88 11.75
N PRO A 47 -14.59 22.86 12.94
CA PRO A 47 -13.89 22.74 14.21
C PRO A 47 -12.88 21.58 14.27
N ALA A 48 -13.25 20.42 13.73
CA ALA A 48 -12.37 19.26 13.72
C ALA A 48 -11.13 19.46 12.82
N VAL A 49 -11.31 20.12 11.67
CA VAL A 49 -10.21 20.51 10.77
C VAL A 49 -9.32 21.58 11.40
N GLU A 50 -9.89 22.60 12.04
CA GLU A 50 -9.14 23.64 12.74
C GLU A 50 -8.28 23.08 13.88
N GLU A 51 -8.79 22.08 14.61
CA GLU A 51 -8.02 21.38 15.64
C GLU A 51 -6.84 20.60 15.05
N ALA A 52 -7.04 19.90 13.94
CA ALA A 52 -5.94 19.22 13.25
C ALA A 52 -4.85 20.21 12.82
N HIS A 53 -5.24 21.37 12.27
CA HIS A 53 -4.29 22.43 11.91
C HIS A 53 -3.52 22.97 13.11
N ARG A 54 -4.19 23.27 14.24
CA ARG A 54 -3.52 23.73 15.46
C ARG A 54 -2.47 22.74 15.95
N ARG A 55 -2.78 21.44 15.92
CA ARG A 55 -1.85 20.38 16.33
C ARG A 55 -0.65 20.27 15.39
N VAL A 56 -0.88 20.35 14.08
CA VAL A 56 0.19 20.39 13.08
C VAL A 56 1.09 21.61 13.29
N GLN A 57 0.50 22.79 13.50
CA GLN A 57 1.25 24.02 13.76
C GLN A 57 2.10 23.90 15.02
N ALA A 58 1.57 23.35 16.12
CA ALA A 58 2.34 23.13 17.35
C ALA A 58 3.56 22.22 17.15
N VAL A 59 3.48 21.23 16.25
CA VAL A 59 4.63 20.40 15.87
C VAL A 59 5.62 21.21 15.03
N LEU A 60 5.14 21.94 14.03
CA LEU A 60 5.99 22.75 13.15
C LEU A 60 6.70 23.89 13.89
N THR A 61 6.09 24.48 14.93
CA THR A 61 6.69 25.53 15.77
C THR A 61 7.59 24.97 16.88
N GLY A 62 7.68 23.64 17.03
CA GLY A 62 8.46 22.99 18.08
C GLY A 62 7.85 23.10 19.47
N GLU A 63 6.59 23.53 19.59
CA GLU A 63 5.85 23.51 20.85
C GLU A 63 5.53 22.08 21.30
N ARG A 64 5.49 21.12 20.36
CA ARG A 64 5.23 19.70 20.62
C ARG A 64 6.06 18.81 19.69
N ASP A 65 6.45 17.64 20.18
CA ASP A 65 7.10 16.62 19.35
C ASP A 65 6.09 15.73 18.60
N LYS A 66 4.85 15.62 19.10
CA LYS A 66 3.78 14.75 18.58
C LYS A 66 2.51 15.54 18.29
N VAL A 67 1.70 15.06 17.33
CA VAL A 67 0.41 15.66 16.97
C VAL A 67 -0.65 15.35 18.04
N PHE A 68 -0.60 14.14 18.59
CA PHE A 68 -1.50 13.70 19.66
C PHE A 68 -0.85 13.82 21.03
N LEU A 69 -1.66 14.15 22.04
CA LEU A 69 -1.23 14.18 23.42
C LEU A 69 -1.09 12.75 23.98
N PRO A 70 -0.16 12.54 24.94
CA PRO A 70 -0.06 11.29 25.67
C PRO A 70 -1.40 10.93 26.36
N GLY A 71 -1.80 9.66 26.27
CA GLY A 71 -3.00 9.16 26.94
C GLY A 71 -4.34 9.45 26.25
N GLU A 72 -4.36 10.12 25.09
CA GLU A 72 -5.60 10.24 24.30
C GLU A 72 -6.13 8.84 23.91
N PRO A 73 -7.42 8.56 24.11
CA PRO A 73 -8.00 7.24 23.88
C PRO A 73 -7.97 6.88 22.40
N PHE A 74 -7.84 5.58 22.13
CA PHE A 74 -7.94 5.03 20.79
C PHE A 74 -9.38 4.52 20.52
N PRO A 75 -9.82 4.46 19.24
CA PRO A 75 -9.14 5.01 18.08
C PRO A 75 -9.13 6.54 18.09
N ARG A 76 -8.00 7.12 17.68
CA ARG A 76 -7.84 8.57 17.49
C ARG A 76 -8.28 8.97 16.10
N TYR A 77 -8.62 10.25 15.91
CA TYR A 77 -9.04 10.77 14.62
C TYR A 77 -8.19 11.97 14.21
N PHE A 78 -7.61 11.91 13.01
CA PHE A 78 -6.92 13.04 12.39
C PHE A 78 -7.66 13.47 11.13
N PHE A 79 -8.22 14.68 11.16
CA PHE A 79 -8.98 15.23 10.05
C PHE A 79 -8.16 16.24 9.26
N ALA A 80 -7.37 15.73 8.31
CA ALA A 80 -6.33 16.48 7.59
C ALA A 80 -6.81 17.67 6.74
N GLY A 81 -8.13 17.82 6.55
CA GLY A 81 -8.74 18.92 5.83
C GLY A 81 -10.00 18.52 5.05
N ALA A 82 -10.70 19.52 4.51
CA ALA A 82 -11.84 19.29 3.64
C ALA A 82 -11.38 19.01 2.21
N THR A 83 -11.97 18.00 1.57
CA THR A 83 -11.75 17.72 0.15
C THR A 83 -12.79 18.41 -0.71
N TYR A 84 -12.39 18.99 -1.84
CA TYR A 84 -13.33 19.59 -2.78
C TYR A 84 -13.89 18.53 -3.72
N ALA A 85 -15.22 18.40 -3.74
CA ALA A 85 -15.92 17.61 -4.74
C ALA A 85 -16.01 18.41 -6.05
N VAL A 86 -15.27 18.00 -7.08
CA VAL A 86 -15.46 18.55 -8.42
C VAL A 86 -16.74 17.92 -9.01
N LYS A 87 -17.75 18.76 -9.26
CA LYS A 87 -18.95 18.34 -10.01
C LYS A 87 -18.57 18.20 -11.49
N HIS A 88 -18.39 16.97 -11.94
CA HIS A 88 -18.44 16.64 -13.36
C HIS A 88 -19.55 15.60 -13.61
N THR A 89 -20.52 15.98 -14.44
CA THR A 89 -21.57 15.11 -15.02
C THR A 89 -22.25 14.11 -14.06
N GLY A 90 -23.13 14.61 -13.19
CA GLY A 90 -24.21 13.82 -12.57
C GLY A 90 -23.80 12.76 -11.52
N SER A 91 -22.51 12.60 -11.24
CA SER A 91 -21.99 11.82 -10.10
C SER A 91 -20.79 12.56 -9.52
N LEU A 92 -20.77 12.82 -8.21
CA LEU A 92 -19.62 13.43 -7.52
C LEU A 92 -18.36 12.63 -7.84
N LYS A 93 -17.45 13.18 -8.65
CA LYS A 93 -16.26 12.49 -9.12
C LYS A 93 -15.14 13.47 -9.42
N LEU A 94 -14.52 13.96 -8.36
CA LEU A 94 -13.07 14.07 -8.17
C LEU A 94 -12.86 14.71 -6.79
N ILE A 95 -12.07 14.06 -5.95
CA ILE A 95 -11.62 14.59 -4.66
C ILE A 95 -10.27 15.24 -4.96
N ALA A 96 -10.23 16.56 -5.06
CA ALA A 96 -8.95 17.27 -5.10
C ALA A 96 -8.48 17.46 -3.65
N ALA A 97 -7.28 16.95 -3.35
CA ALA A 97 -6.59 17.24 -2.10
C ALA A 97 -5.91 18.62 -2.23
N PRO A 98 -6.31 19.62 -1.42
CA PRO A 98 -5.56 20.87 -1.37
C PRO A 98 -4.11 20.61 -0.89
N PRO A 99 -3.12 21.41 -1.32
CA PRO A 99 -1.72 21.26 -0.90
C PRO A 99 -1.52 21.26 0.62
N GLU A 100 -2.34 22.02 1.34
CA GLU A 100 -2.37 22.07 2.80
C GLU A 100 -2.67 20.70 3.43
N LEU A 101 -3.61 19.94 2.84
CA LEU A 101 -3.95 18.60 3.33
C LEU A 101 -2.78 17.62 3.14
N ILE A 102 -2.00 17.77 2.06
CA ILE A 102 -0.79 16.96 1.83
C ILE A 102 0.26 17.30 2.90
N ALA A 103 0.53 18.60 3.13
CA ALA A 103 1.49 19.04 4.14
C ALA A 103 1.12 18.57 5.55
N ASN A 104 -0.17 18.63 5.92
CA ASN A 104 -0.64 18.15 7.22
C ASN A 104 -0.42 16.65 7.41
N ILE A 105 -0.58 15.84 6.36
CA ILE A 105 -0.28 14.41 6.43
C ILE A 105 1.21 14.21 6.63
N ASP A 106 2.06 14.91 5.89
CA ASP A 106 3.51 14.72 5.99
C ASP A 106 4.01 15.03 7.41
N VAL A 107 3.48 16.08 8.04
CA VAL A 107 3.77 16.38 9.46
C VAL A 107 3.25 15.28 10.37
N LEU A 108 2.01 14.80 10.17
CA LEU A 108 1.47 13.69 10.97
C LEU A 108 2.34 12.44 10.86
N LEU A 109 2.72 12.05 9.64
CA LEU A 109 3.50 10.82 9.38
C LEU A 109 4.93 10.92 9.92
N GLY A 110 5.53 12.12 9.91
CA GLY A 110 6.86 12.34 10.48
C GLY A 110 6.84 12.47 12.01
N ALA A 111 5.77 13.03 12.57
CA ALA A 111 5.64 13.21 14.01
C ALA A 111 5.17 11.94 14.71
N GLU A 112 4.26 11.17 14.11
CA GLU A 112 3.72 9.97 14.73
C GLU A 112 4.49 8.72 14.28
N ASP A 113 5.08 8.00 15.25
CA ASP A 113 5.89 6.80 14.98
C ASP A 113 5.02 5.58 14.59
N PHE A 114 4.31 5.65 13.47
CA PHE A 114 3.49 4.54 13.00
C PHE A 114 4.35 3.30 12.68
N ASP A 115 3.82 2.12 13.00
CA ASP A 115 4.43 0.86 12.59
C ASP A 115 4.09 0.53 11.14
N LEU A 116 2.88 0.90 10.69
CA LEU A 116 2.38 0.75 9.32
C LEU A 116 1.20 1.69 9.05
N LEU A 117 0.90 1.90 7.77
CA LEU A 117 -0.34 2.55 7.32
C LEU A 117 -1.21 1.58 6.52
N HIS A 118 -2.52 1.66 6.72
CA HIS A 118 -3.53 0.93 5.95
C HIS A 118 -4.40 1.90 5.15
N LEU A 119 -4.22 1.91 3.84
CA LEU A 119 -4.94 2.77 2.89
C LEU A 119 -6.21 2.10 2.37
N ASN A 120 -7.34 2.79 2.42
CA ASN A 120 -8.59 2.29 1.82
C ASN A 120 -8.83 2.99 0.47
N GLU A 121 -9.15 2.23 -0.57
CA GLU A 121 -9.35 2.74 -1.94
C GLU A 121 -8.19 3.63 -2.44
N PRO A 122 -6.94 3.12 -2.47
CA PRO A 122 -5.74 3.89 -2.84
C PRO A 122 -5.77 4.48 -4.25
N PHE A 123 -6.69 4.03 -5.12
CA PHE A 123 -6.90 4.59 -6.46
C PHE A 123 -7.72 5.88 -6.48
N VAL A 124 -8.26 6.32 -5.35
CA VAL A 124 -8.90 7.63 -5.26
C VAL A 124 -7.82 8.70 -5.07
N PRO A 125 -7.72 9.70 -5.97
CA PRO A 125 -6.78 10.79 -5.78
C PRO A 125 -7.00 11.50 -4.44
N GLY A 126 -5.93 11.87 -3.75
CA GLY A 126 -5.98 12.64 -2.51
C GLY A 126 -5.09 12.06 -1.42
N LEU A 127 -5.65 11.90 -0.22
CA LEU A 127 -4.95 11.44 1.00
C LEU A 127 -4.14 10.16 0.77
N GLY A 128 -4.72 9.15 0.09
CA GLY A 128 -4.05 7.89 -0.20
C GLY A 128 -2.79 8.06 -1.06
N TRP A 129 -2.81 8.96 -2.05
CA TRP A 129 -1.63 9.22 -2.89
C TRP A 129 -0.54 9.97 -2.15
N SER A 130 -0.91 10.83 -1.21
CA SER A 130 0.05 11.47 -0.33
C SER A 130 0.81 10.40 0.47
N ALA A 131 0.08 9.48 1.10
CA ALA A 131 0.69 8.38 1.84
C ALA A 131 1.55 7.48 0.93
N LEU A 132 1.07 7.09 -0.26
CA LEU A 132 1.86 6.29 -1.23
C LEU A 132 3.18 6.94 -1.63
N ARG A 133 3.24 8.28 -1.64
CA ARG A 133 4.45 9.05 -2.01
C ARG A 133 5.37 9.27 -0.82
N HIS A 134 4.82 9.61 0.35
CA HIS A 134 5.59 10.22 1.44
C HIS A 134 5.80 9.30 2.64
N ALA A 135 5.04 8.20 2.76
CA ALA A 135 5.17 7.32 3.92
C ALA A 135 6.50 6.55 3.94
N SER A 136 7.21 6.68 5.06
CA SER A 136 8.43 5.97 5.42
C SER A 136 8.15 4.75 6.30
N VAL A 137 6.94 4.21 6.25
CA VAL A 137 6.51 3.01 6.97
C VAL A 137 5.80 2.08 6.00
N PRO A 138 5.70 0.77 6.31
CA PRO A 138 5.05 -0.16 5.42
C PRO A 138 3.59 0.20 5.12
N LEU A 139 3.16 -0.11 3.89
CA LEU A 139 1.88 0.29 3.32
C LEU A 139 1.03 -0.91 2.95
N VAL A 140 -0.09 -1.09 3.66
CA VAL A 140 -1.15 -2.03 3.29
C VAL A 140 -2.25 -1.26 2.60
N ALA A 141 -2.90 -1.84 1.59
CA ALA A 141 -4.08 -1.22 0.99
C ALA A 141 -5.26 -2.17 0.78
N THR A 142 -6.48 -1.74 1.13
CA THR A 142 -7.72 -2.46 0.83
C THR A 142 -8.50 -1.80 -0.30
N PHE A 143 -8.88 -2.61 -1.29
CA PHE A 143 -9.75 -2.25 -2.40
C PHE A 143 -11.18 -2.73 -2.10
N HIS A 144 -12.10 -1.77 -2.02
CA HIS A 144 -13.51 -2.00 -1.67
C HIS A 144 -14.44 -1.96 -2.87
N ALA A 145 -14.06 -1.27 -3.94
CA ALA A 145 -14.90 -1.09 -5.11
C ALA A 145 -14.13 -1.21 -6.42
N ASN A 146 -14.90 -1.32 -7.49
CA ASN A 146 -14.39 -1.43 -8.85
C ASN A 146 -13.70 -0.12 -9.31
N PRO A 147 -12.38 -0.13 -9.59
CA PRO A 147 -11.65 1.04 -10.10
C PRO A 147 -11.91 1.33 -11.58
N GLU A 148 -12.69 0.54 -12.31
CA GLU A 148 -12.95 0.69 -13.76
C GLU A 148 -13.47 2.07 -14.15
N LYS A 149 -14.24 2.73 -13.28
CA LYS A 149 -14.70 4.11 -13.53
C LYS A 149 -13.55 5.10 -13.64
N MET A 150 -12.39 4.77 -13.09
CA MET A 150 -11.14 5.52 -13.18
C MET A 150 -10.18 4.94 -14.24
N ARG A 151 -10.53 3.84 -14.93
CA ARG A 151 -9.67 3.21 -15.93
C ARG A 151 -9.20 4.20 -17.02
N PRO A 152 -10.04 5.09 -17.59
CA PRO A 152 -9.56 6.10 -18.54
C PRO A 152 -8.54 7.08 -17.96
N PHE A 153 -8.68 7.41 -16.67
CA PHE A 153 -7.72 8.26 -15.96
C PHE A 153 -6.37 7.55 -15.79
N TRP A 154 -6.40 6.26 -15.47
CA TRP A 154 -5.21 5.43 -15.24
C TRP A 154 -4.52 4.96 -16.51
N SER A 155 -5.26 4.71 -17.59
CA SER A 155 -4.69 4.32 -18.89
C SER A 155 -3.91 5.47 -19.55
N THR A 156 -4.27 6.71 -19.23
CA THR A 156 -3.58 7.92 -19.72
C THR A 156 -2.44 8.38 -18.82
N ARG A 157 -2.24 7.74 -17.65
CA ARG A 157 -1.21 8.10 -16.66
C ARG A 157 -0.49 6.87 -16.10
N PRO A 158 0.15 6.06 -16.96
CA PRO A 158 0.85 4.84 -16.54
C PRO A 158 1.91 5.11 -15.46
N GLN A 159 2.55 6.28 -15.48
CA GLN A 159 3.52 6.71 -14.48
C GLN A 159 2.94 6.80 -13.06
N LEU A 160 1.65 7.08 -12.89
CA LEU A 160 1.01 7.13 -11.56
C LEU A 160 0.67 5.74 -11.02
N ARG A 161 0.61 4.71 -11.88
CA ARG A 161 0.46 3.32 -11.42
C ARG A 161 1.68 2.85 -10.62
N ARG A 162 2.84 3.43 -10.88
CA ARG A 162 4.08 3.16 -10.12
C ARG A 162 3.99 3.58 -8.65
N LEU A 163 3.03 4.42 -8.27
CA LEU A 163 2.77 4.71 -6.87
C LEU A 163 2.30 3.47 -6.11
N PHE A 164 1.73 2.49 -6.80
CA PHE A 164 1.26 1.24 -6.19
C PHE A 164 2.38 0.22 -6.00
N ASP A 165 3.52 0.41 -6.67
CA ASP A 165 4.72 -0.42 -6.45
C ASP A 165 5.27 -0.22 -5.04
N SER A 166 4.89 0.87 -4.35
CA SER A 166 5.23 1.13 -2.95
C SER A 166 4.31 0.42 -1.95
N LEU A 167 3.26 -0.28 -2.40
CA LEU A 167 2.44 -1.08 -1.49
C LEU A 167 3.20 -2.34 -1.07
N ASP A 168 3.22 -2.60 0.22
CA ASP A 168 3.79 -3.82 0.80
C ASP A 168 2.84 -5.01 0.70
N ALA A 169 1.54 -4.75 0.81
CA ALA A 169 0.46 -5.72 0.61
C ALA A 169 -0.80 -5.05 0.06
N ALA A 170 -1.55 -5.80 -0.74
CA ALA A 170 -2.85 -5.39 -1.26
C ALA A 170 -3.93 -6.41 -0.87
N ILE A 171 -5.05 -5.91 -0.38
CA ILE A 171 -6.23 -6.67 0.01
C ILE A 171 -7.37 -6.31 -0.95
N ALA A 172 -8.06 -7.32 -1.45
CA ALA A 172 -9.30 -7.16 -2.21
C ALA A 172 -10.48 -7.73 -1.41
N THR A 173 -11.58 -7.00 -1.35
CA THR A 173 -12.78 -7.41 -0.59
C THR A 173 -13.55 -8.59 -1.20
N SER A 174 -13.24 -8.96 -2.44
CA SER A 174 -13.80 -10.12 -3.15
C SER A 174 -12.89 -10.51 -4.31
N ALA A 175 -13.08 -11.71 -4.87
CA ALA A 175 -12.37 -12.15 -6.06
C ALA A 175 -12.72 -11.26 -7.27
N ALA A 176 -13.98 -10.84 -7.40
CA ALA A 176 -14.40 -9.88 -8.41
C ALA A 176 -13.67 -8.54 -8.29
N VAL A 177 -13.49 -8.03 -7.06
CA VAL A 177 -12.72 -6.80 -6.83
C VAL A 177 -11.24 -7.00 -7.15
N ARG A 178 -10.65 -8.14 -6.77
CA ARG A 178 -9.27 -8.50 -7.12
C ARG A 178 -9.08 -8.47 -8.64
N ASP A 179 -9.91 -9.21 -9.37
CA ASP A 179 -9.75 -9.40 -10.80
C ASP A 179 -9.90 -8.06 -11.53
N MET A 180 -10.82 -7.20 -11.09
CA MET A 180 -10.97 -5.84 -11.63
C MET A 180 -9.81 -4.91 -11.26
N ALA A 181 -9.32 -4.98 -10.02
CA ALA A 181 -8.19 -4.17 -9.58
C ALA A 181 -6.89 -4.53 -10.31
N ALA A 182 -6.63 -5.83 -10.48
CA ALA A 182 -5.46 -6.38 -11.16
C ALA A 182 -5.32 -5.90 -12.62
N LEU A 183 -6.45 -5.59 -13.30
CA LEU A 183 -6.42 -5.00 -14.65
C LEU A 183 -5.78 -3.62 -14.71
N SER A 184 -5.85 -2.86 -13.62
CA SER A 184 -5.30 -1.50 -13.53
C SER A 184 -4.00 -1.45 -12.72
N PHE A 185 -3.87 -2.33 -11.72
CA PHE A 185 -2.77 -2.41 -10.79
C PHE A 185 -2.35 -3.88 -10.65
N PRO A 186 -1.50 -4.39 -11.56
CA PRO A 186 -1.03 -5.77 -11.47
C PRO A 186 -0.27 -6.00 -10.17
N GLY A 187 -0.49 -7.14 -9.52
CA GLY A 187 0.18 -7.48 -8.27
C GLY A 187 -0.49 -8.65 -7.56
N ALA A 188 0.12 -9.08 -6.47
CA ALA A 188 -0.47 -10.07 -5.58
C ALA A 188 -1.53 -9.41 -4.68
N TYR A 189 -2.69 -10.06 -4.57
CA TYR A 189 -3.80 -9.61 -3.75
C TYR A 189 -4.26 -10.72 -2.83
N ARG A 190 -4.43 -10.41 -1.54
CA ARG A 190 -5.13 -11.27 -0.60
C ARG A 190 -6.62 -10.96 -0.64
N VAL A 191 -7.46 -11.98 -0.85
CA VAL A 191 -8.92 -11.78 -0.83
C VAL A 191 -9.42 -11.94 0.59
N ILE A 192 -9.70 -10.82 1.26
CA ILE A 192 -10.27 -10.78 2.62
C ILE A 192 -11.64 -10.10 2.53
N PRO A 193 -12.74 -10.79 2.86
CA PRO A 193 -14.07 -10.23 2.70
C PRO A 193 -14.36 -9.08 3.68
N PRO A 194 -15.38 -8.24 3.42
CA PRO A 194 -15.80 -7.26 4.40
C PRO A 194 -16.37 -7.94 5.65
N GLY A 195 -16.22 -7.28 6.80
CA GLY A 195 -16.75 -7.75 8.07
C GLY A 195 -18.21 -7.39 8.27
N VAL A 196 -18.96 -8.30 8.89
CA VAL A 196 -20.33 -8.09 9.37
C VAL A 196 -20.41 -8.36 10.88
N ASP A 197 -21.14 -7.52 11.59
CA ASP A 197 -21.38 -7.68 13.01
C ASP A 197 -22.55 -8.66 13.23
N LEU A 198 -22.22 -9.92 13.54
CA LEU A 198 -23.23 -10.97 13.71
C LEU A 198 -24.07 -10.81 14.99
N GLU A 199 -23.59 -10.08 15.99
CA GLU A 199 -24.37 -9.77 17.19
C GLU A 199 -25.42 -8.70 16.88
N MET A 200 -24.98 -7.63 16.21
CA MET A 200 -25.85 -6.55 15.76
C MET A 200 -26.89 -7.07 14.78
N PHE A 201 -26.50 -7.85 13.78
CA PHE A 201 -27.41 -8.34 12.74
C PHE A 201 -28.00 -9.71 13.01
N GLY A 202 -27.79 -10.32 14.19
CA GLY A 202 -28.32 -11.64 14.51
C GLY A 202 -29.85 -11.75 14.38
N PRO A 203 -30.40 -12.95 14.16
CA PRO A 203 -31.82 -13.16 13.92
C PRO A 203 -32.67 -12.71 15.12
N ALA A 204 -33.89 -12.23 14.85
CA ALA A 204 -34.84 -11.91 15.91
C ALA A 204 -35.21 -13.17 16.71
N ARG A 205 -35.30 -13.04 18.04
CA ARG A 205 -35.83 -14.09 18.93
C ARG A 205 -37.28 -14.45 18.60
N GLU A 206 -38.07 -13.43 18.25
CA GLU A 206 -39.45 -13.57 17.80
C GLU A 206 -39.69 -12.66 16.58
N ARG A 207 -40.28 -13.21 15.53
CA ARG A 207 -40.74 -12.45 14.36
C ARG A 207 -42.22 -12.11 14.53
N ALA A 208 -42.58 -10.89 14.19
CA ALA A 208 -43.98 -10.49 14.22
C ALA A 208 -44.79 -11.34 13.23
N ALA A 209 -45.92 -11.91 13.68
CA ALA A 209 -46.86 -12.55 12.78
C ALA A 209 -47.45 -11.50 11.84
N GLY A 210 -47.63 -11.85 10.57
CA GLY A 210 -48.15 -10.91 9.57
C GLY A 210 -47.84 -11.33 8.14
N PRO A 211 -48.20 -10.49 7.17
CA PRO A 211 -47.92 -10.76 5.77
C PRO A 211 -46.40 -10.78 5.51
N PRO A 212 -45.94 -11.54 4.50
CA PRO A 212 -44.52 -11.62 4.18
C PRO A 212 -43.88 -10.26 3.93
N ARG A 213 -42.69 -10.04 4.50
CA ARG A 213 -41.99 -8.75 4.44
C ARG A 213 -40.76 -8.81 3.55
N ILE A 214 -40.73 -7.96 2.53
CA ILE A 214 -39.60 -7.77 1.64
C ILE A 214 -38.83 -6.52 2.08
N VAL A 215 -37.51 -6.62 2.19
CA VAL A 215 -36.64 -5.46 2.43
C VAL A 215 -35.73 -5.23 1.24
N PHE A 216 -35.64 -3.97 0.81
CA PHE A 216 -34.62 -3.47 -0.09
C PHE A 216 -33.80 -2.41 0.65
N ALA A 217 -32.49 -2.65 0.84
CA ALA A 217 -31.59 -1.69 1.47
C ALA A 217 -30.35 -1.47 0.60
N ALA A 218 -30.34 -0.35 -0.11
CA ALA A 218 -29.21 0.09 -0.93
C ALA A 218 -29.34 1.58 -1.29
N GLY A 219 -28.27 2.15 -1.83
CA GLY A 219 -28.38 3.42 -2.56
C GLY A 219 -29.43 3.34 -3.67
N LEU A 220 -30.13 4.44 -3.95
CA LEU A 220 -31.23 4.46 -4.93
C LEU A 220 -30.76 4.78 -6.36
N GLU A 221 -29.48 4.59 -6.66
CA GLU A 221 -28.99 4.70 -8.03
C GLU A 221 -29.64 3.65 -8.93
N ARG A 222 -29.86 3.98 -10.21
CA ARG A 222 -30.53 3.11 -11.18
C ARG A 222 -29.96 1.68 -11.20
N ARG A 223 -28.63 1.55 -11.06
CA ARG A 223 -27.90 0.27 -11.07
C ARG A 223 -28.29 -0.72 -9.97
N LYS A 224 -28.80 -0.23 -8.84
CA LYS A 224 -29.22 -1.03 -7.67
C LYS A 224 -30.58 -1.72 -7.89
N GLY A 225 -31.28 -1.38 -8.97
CA GLY A 225 -32.38 -2.19 -9.46
C GLY A 225 -33.71 -2.03 -8.75
N LEU A 226 -33.93 -1.00 -7.90
CA LEU A 226 -35.24 -0.78 -7.26
C LEU A 226 -36.39 -0.70 -8.29
N GLY A 227 -36.16 -0.09 -9.45
CA GLY A 227 -37.14 -0.07 -10.53
C GLY A 227 -37.43 -1.46 -11.15
N VAL A 228 -36.49 -2.41 -11.08
CA VAL A 228 -36.70 -3.81 -11.48
C VAL A 228 -37.57 -4.50 -10.42
N LEU A 229 -37.26 -4.32 -9.14
CA LEU A 229 -38.07 -4.84 -8.02
C LEU A 229 -39.52 -4.37 -8.06
N LEU A 230 -39.74 -3.06 -8.21
CA LEU A 230 -41.09 -2.50 -8.27
C LEU A 230 -41.91 -3.05 -9.45
N ARG A 231 -41.26 -3.33 -10.60
CA ARG A 231 -41.94 -3.98 -11.74
C ARG A 231 -42.18 -5.46 -11.49
N ALA A 232 -41.27 -6.17 -10.82
CA ALA A 232 -41.44 -7.57 -10.47
C ALA A 232 -42.61 -7.74 -9.48
N LEU A 233 -42.73 -6.85 -8.50
CA LEU A 233 -43.88 -6.81 -7.58
C LEU A 233 -45.23 -6.67 -8.31
N ARG A 234 -45.28 -5.93 -9.43
CA ARG A 234 -46.51 -5.82 -10.23
C ARG A 234 -46.90 -7.14 -10.91
N LEU A 235 -45.92 -8.01 -11.19
CA LEU A 235 -46.17 -9.31 -11.82
C LEU A 235 -46.63 -10.38 -10.84
N LEU A 236 -46.47 -10.17 -9.52
CA LEU A 236 -46.91 -11.14 -8.51
C LEU A 236 -48.45 -11.26 -8.42
N GLY A 237 -49.19 -10.25 -8.90
CA GLY A 237 -50.65 -10.23 -8.89
C GLY A 237 -51.23 -10.34 -7.47
N ASP A 238 -52.47 -10.84 -7.38
CA ASP A 238 -53.22 -10.93 -6.11
C ASP A 238 -52.74 -12.08 -5.20
N ALA A 239 -52.05 -13.08 -5.76
CA ALA A 239 -51.60 -14.27 -5.03
C ALA A 239 -50.64 -13.95 -3.87
N HIS A 240 -49.89 -12.83 -3.98
CA HIS A 240 -49.04 -12.28 -2.93
C HIS A 240 -49.41 -10.83 -2.64
N GLY A 241 -50.71 -10.50 -2.70
CA GLY A 241 -51.24 -9.13 -2.61
C GLY A 241 -51.00 -8.46 -1.25
N ASP A 242 -50.80 -9.24 -0.21
CA ASP A 242 -50.58 -8.82 1.18
C ASP A 242 -49.10 -8.53 1.50
N ALA A 243 -48.16 -9.07 0.73
CA ALA A 243 -46.72 -8.92 0.96
C ALA A 243 -46.29 -7.44 0.94
N THR A 244 -45.50 -7.02 1.93
CA THR A 244 -45.06 -5.62 2.09
C THR A 244 -43.63 -5.41 1.62
N LEU A 245 -43.30 -4.18 1.17
CA LEU A 245 -41.95 -3.79 0.78
C LEU A 245 -41.48 -2.58 1.59
N ASP A 246 -40.44 -2.78 2.39
CA ASP A 246 -39.72 -1.71 3.10
C ASP A 246 -38.46 -1.31 2.28
N ILE A 247 -38.34 -0.02 1.93
CA ILE A 247 -37.26 0.53 1.10
C ILE A 247 -36.42 1.48 1.94
N CYS A 248 -35.14 1.17 2.10
CA CYS A 248 -34.14 2.01 2.75
C CYS A 248 -33.14 2.53 1.70
N GLY A 249 -32.92 3.85 1.65
CA GLY A 249 -32.06 4.46 0.63
C GLY A 249 -32.05 5.98 0.66
N ASN A 250 -31.64 6.64 -0.42
CA ASN A 250 -31.51 8.11 -0.48
C ASN A 250 -32.84 8.83 -0.79
N ASP A 251 -33.25 9.75 0.08
CA ASP A 251 -34.44 10.61 -0.01
C ASP A 251 -34.63 11.29 -1.39
N LEU A 252 -33.56 11.75 -2.04
CA LEU A 252 -33.66 12.51 -3.30
C LEU A 252 -34.24 11.70 -4.47
N GLN A 253 -34.09 10.37 -4.45
CA GLN A 253 -34.62 9.50 -5.50
C GLN A 253 -35.98 8.90 -5.14
N GLU A 254 -36.47 9.07 -3.92
CA GLU A 254 -37.78 8.55 -3.50
C GLU A 254 -38.90 9.11 -4.36
N ARG A 255 -38.87 10.42 -4.65
CA ARG A 255 -39.86 11.05 -5.54
C ARG A 255 -39.92 10.42 -6.93
N ARG A 256 -38.78 9.94 -7.45
CA ARG A 256 -38.71 9.26 -8.75
C ARG A 256 -39.36 7.89 -8.69
N TYR A 257 -39.08 7.11 -7.66
CA TYR A 257 -39.59 5.75 -7.51
C TYR A 257 -41.02 5.70 -6.97
N GLY A 258 -41.43 6.69 -6.18
CA GLY A 258 -42.80 6.84 -5.69
C GLY A 258 -43.82 6.98 -6.82
N ARG A 259 -43.44 7.60 -7.95
CA ARG A 259 -44.28 7.62 -9.17
C ARG A 259 -44.50 6.24 -9.80
N LEU A 260 -43.67 5.25 -9.45
CA LEU A 260 -43.82 3.86 -9.88
C LEU A 260 -44.66 3.04 -8.89
N VAL A 261 -45.10 3.62 -7.78
CA VAL A 261 -45.97 2.96 -6.80
C VAL A 261 -47.42 3.38 -7.08
N PRO A 262 -48.30 2.46 -7.54
CA PRO A 262 -49.72 2.77 -7.74
C PRO A 262 -50.41 3.11 -6.41
N PRO A 263 -51.49 3.94 -6.41
CA PRO A 263 -52.22 4.28 -5.19
C PRO A 263 -52.75 3.07 -4.41
N VAL A 264 -53.10 1.98 -5.09
CA VAL A 264 -53.54 0.72 -4.46
C VAL A 264 -52.47 0.05 -3.59
N TRP A 265 -51.21 0.47 -3.66
CA TRP A 265 -50.11 0.00 -2.83
C TRP A 265 -49.79 0.92 -1.65
N GLU A 266 -50.66 1.89 -1.36
CA GLU A 266 -50.53 2.73 -0.16
C GLU A 266 -50.44 1.87 1.11
N GLY A 267 -49.46 2.16 1.96
CA GLY A 267 -49.17 1.36 3.16
C GLY A 267 -48.47 0.01 2.91
N ARG A 268 -48.51 -0.54 1.68
CA ARG A 268 -47.82 -1.77 1.26
C ARG A 268 -46.36 -1.55 0.90
N VAL A 269 -46.06 -0.46 0.19
CA VAL A 269 -44.69 -0.05 -0.15
C VAL A 269 -44.31 1.16 0.70
N ARG A 270 -43.30 1.02 1.56
CA ARG A 270 -42.86 2.07 2.49
C ARG A 270 -41.47 2.54 2.15
N PHE A 271 -41.34 3.84 1.93
CA PHE A 271 -40.05 4.51 1.78
C PHE A 271 -39.64 5.06 3.15
N HIS A 272 -38.54 4.54 3.69
CA HIS A 272 -38.00 4.97 4.98
C HIS A 272 -36.96 6.08 4.86
N GLY A 273 -36.60 6.48 3.65
CA GLY A 273 -35.49 7.39 3.41
C GLY A 273 -34.17 6.83 3.88
N ARG A 274 -33.28 7.78 4.18
CA ARG A 274 -31.97 7.50 4.74
C ARG A 274 -32.12 7.19 6.22
N VAL A 275 -32.15 5.90 6.53
CA VAL A 275 -32.15 5.42 7.91
C VAL A 275 -30.73 5.14 8.41
N PRO A 276 -30.43 5.42 9.69
CA PRO A 276 -29.20 4.97 10.32
C PRO A 276 -29.05 3.45 10.22
N ARG A 277 -27.81 2.95 10.09
CA ARG A 277 -27.53 1.51 9.94
C ARG A 277 -28.13 0.65 11.06
N ARG A 278 -28.14 1.15 12.30
CA ARG A 278 -28.81 0.50 13.44
C ARG A 278 -30.31 0.31 13.24
N ALA A 279 -31.00 1.24 12.58
CA ALA A 279 -32.42 1.11 12.28
C ALA A 279 -32.70 0.08 11.16
N VAL A 280 -31.81 -0.05 10.18
CA VAL A 280 -31.91 -1.08 9.11
C VAL A 280 -31.94 -2.48 9.72
N THR A 281 -31.15 -2.71 10.77
CA THR A 281 -31.13 -3.97 11.53
C THR A 281 -32.53 -4.42 11.97
N GLY A 282 -33.35 -3.49 12.47
CA GLY A 282 -34.72 -3.80 12.91
C GLY A 282 -35.61 -4.27 11.76
N LEU A 283 -35.43 -3.68 10.58
CA LEU A 283 -36.15 -4.09 9.37
C LEU A 283 -35.67 -5.45 8.86
N LEU A 284 -34.35 -5.67 8.79
CA LEU A 284 -33.77 -6.93 8.32
C LEU A 284 -34.14 -8.12 9.22
N ARG A 285 -34.12 -7.93 10.54
CA ARG A 285 -34.53 -8.95 11.52
C ARG A 285 -35.98 -9.42 11.35
N GLN A 286 -36.84 -8.53 10.86
CA GLN A 286 -38.25 -8.81 10.59
C GLN A 286 -38.51 -9.19 9.12
N ALA A 287 -37.49 -9.21 8.28
CA ALA A 287 -37.66 -9.52 6.86
C ALA A 287 -37.81 -11.03 6.64
N ASP A 288 -38.79 -11.41 5.81
CA ASP A 288 -38.86 -12.74 5.22
C ASP A 288 -37.89 -12.86 4.06
N VAL A 289 -37.84 -11.82 3.21
CA VAL A 289 -37.04 -11.79 1.99
C VAL A 289 -36.24 -10.49 1.94
N PHE A 290 -34.95 -10.61 1.70
CA PHE A 290 -34.12 -9.47 1.30
C PHE A 290 -33.88 -9.53 -0.20
N CYS A 291 -34.16 -8.44 -0.91
CA CYS A 291 -34.06 -8.39 -2.36
C CYS A 291 -32.99 -7.40 -2.84
N ALA A 292 -32.01 -7.90 -3.60
CA ALA A 292 -30.92 -7.12 -4.18
C ALA A 292 -30.80 -7.32 -5.70
N PRO A 293 -31.67 -6.69 -6.52
CA PRO A 293 -31.73 -6.87 -7.98
C PRO A 293 -30.74 -5.95 -8.73
N SER A 294 -29.54 -5.77 -8.20
CA SER A 294 -28.48 -4.95 -8.83
C SER A 294 -28.12 -5.51 -10.21
N PHE A 295 -27.70 -4.66 -11.15
CA PHE A 295 -27.37 -5.10 -12.52
C PHE A 295 -26.05 -4.55 -13.07
N GLY A 296 -25.22 -4.00 -12.20
CA GLY A 296 -23.82 -3.72 -12.50
C GLY A 296 -22.94 -4.37 -11.44
N PRO A 297 -21.62 -4.39 -11.63
CA PRO A 297 -20.69 -4.97 -10.66
C PRO A 297 -20.94 -4.45 -9.24
N GLU A 298 -20.92 -5.36 -8.28
CA GLU A 298 -20.91 -5.09 -6.86
C GLU A 298 -19.62 -5.64 -6.27
N SER A 299 -19.23 -5.18 -5.08
CA SER A 299 -18.02 -5.68 -4.42
C SER A 299 -18.26 -7.05 -3.80
N ALA A 300 -18.73 -7.09 -2.56
CA ALA A 300 -19.18 -8.30 -1.87
C ALA A 300 -20.62 -8.15 -1.33
N GLY A 301 -21.26 -7.00 -1.54
CA GLY A 301 -22.64 -6.77 -1.10
C GLY A 301 -22.84 -6.90 0.41
N VAL A 302 -22.26 -5.99 1.20
CA VAL A 302 -22.39 -5.98 2.67
C VAL A 302 -23.85 -6.10 3.14
N SER A 303 -24.81 -5.50 2.42
CA SER A 303 -26.23 -5.64 2.78
C SER A 303 -26.80 -7.05 2.58
N LEU A 304 -26.22 -7.89 1.70
CA LEU A 304 -26.52 -9.31 1.62
C LEU A 304 -26.04 -10.03 2.87
N LEU A 305 -24.81 -9.76 3.32
CA LEU A 305 -24.24 -10.34 4.53
C LEU A 305 -25.08 -9.97 5.76
N GLU A 306 -25.47 -8.71 5.89
CA GLU A 306 -26.37 -8.24 6.95
C GLU A 306 -27.72 -8.96 6.92
N ALA A 307 -28.32 -9.11 5.74
CA ALA A 307 -29.58 -9.81 5.56
C ALA A 307 -29.47 -11.31 5.91
N MET A 308 -28.38 -11.96 5.48
CA MET A 308 -28.07 -13.35 5.81
C MET A 308 -27.88 -13.54 7.32
N ALA A 309 -27.14 -12.62 7.97
CA ALA A 309 -26.95 -12.61 9.42
C ALA A 309 -28.27 -12.42 10.18
N SER A 310 -29.20 -11.61 9.64
CA SER A 310 -30.55 -11.42 10.19
C SER A 310 -31.51 -12.59 9.92
N GLY A 311 -31.05 -13.59 9.16
CA GLY A 311 -31.83 -14.77 8.82
C GLY A 311 -32.92 -14.51 7.78
N ALA A 312 -32.83 -13.45 6.99
CA ALA A 312 -33.73 -13.23 5.86
C ALA A 312 -33.35 -14.15 4.69
N ALA A 313 -34.35 -14.66 3.94
CA ALA A 313 -34.06 -15.37 2.71
C ALA A 313 -33.60 -14.37 1.64
N VAL A 314 -32.46 -14.63 1.00
CA VAL A 314 -31.88 -13.69 0.04
C VAL A 314 -32.33 -14.01 -1.39
N LEU A 315 -32.77 -12.99 -2.12
CA LEU A 315 -32.97 -13.01 -3.56
C LEU A 315 -32.13 -11.90 -4.20
N ALA A 316 -31.10 -12.28 -4.95
CA ALA A 316 -30.16 -11.34 -5.55
C ALA A 316 -30.00 -11.59 -7.05
N SER A 317 -29.48 -10.61 -7.77
CA SER A 317 -29.05 -10.86 -9.15
C SER A 317 -27.78 -11.71 -9.18
N ASP A 318 -27.65 -12.55 -10.21
CA ASP A 318 -26.44 -13.28 -10.56
C ASP A 318 -25.45 -12.33 -11.25
N ILE A 319 -24.61 -11.69 -10.43
CA ILE A 319 -23.59 -10.73 -10.86
C ILE A 319 -22.29 -10.96 -10.07
N PRO A 320 -21.13 -10.60 -10.65
CA PRO A 320 -19.86 -10.68 -9.95
C PRO A 320 -19.93 -9.95 -8.60
N GLY A 321 -19.52 -10.67 -7.56
CA GLY A 321 -19.49 -10.21 -6.17
C GLY A 321 -20.69 -10.65 -5.34
N TYR A 322 -21.87 -10.83 -5.94
CA TYR A 322 -23.03 -11.42 -5.26
C TYR A 322 -22.98 -12.95 -5.29
N ASP A 323 -22.52 -13.52 -6.40
CA ASP A 323 -22.28 -14.95 -6.61
C ASP A 323 -21.19 -15.54 -5.68
N GLU A 324 -20.29 -14.71 -5.17
CA GLU A 324 -19.29 -15.09 -4.16
C GLU A 324 -19.87 -15.26 -2.75
N VAL A 325 -20.99 -14.60 -2.46
CA VAL A 325 -21.63 -14.58 -1.14
C VAL A 325 -22.87 -15.48 -1.10
N VAL A 326 -23.61 -15.52 -2.20
CA VAL A 326 -24.87 -16.26 -2.32
C VAL A 326 -24.69 -17.42 -3.27
N VAL A 327 -24.86 -18.63 -2.77
CA VAL A 327 -24.90 -19.86 -3.57
C VAL A 327 -26.35 -20.12 -3.97
N ASN A 328 -26.64 -20.11 -5.27
CA ASN A 328 -28.00 -20.31 -5.78
C ASN A 328 -28.60 -21.64 -5.30
N GLU A 329 -29.83 -21.59 -4.80
CA GLU A 329 -30.58 -22.68 -4.15
C GLU A 329 -29.92 -23.30 -2.89
N GLY A 330 -28.74 -22.80 -2.51
CA GLY A 330 -27.99 -23.15 -1.30
C GLY A 330 -28.26 -22.16 -0.17
N THR A 331 -27.71 -20.94 -0.27
CA THR A 331 -27.82 -19.87 0.75
C THR A 331 -28.78 -18.75 0.35
N GLY A 332 -29.25 -18.75 -0.90
CA GLY A 332 -30.24 -17.81 -1.42
C GLY A 332 -30.65 -18.19 -2.84
N LEU A 333 -31.39 -17.31 -3.51
CA LEU A 333 -31.71 -17.45 -4.93
C LEU A 333 -30.99 -16.37 -5.74
N LEU A 334 -30.39 -16.78 -6.85
CA LEU A 334 -29.80 -15.90 -7.85
C LEU A 334 -30.66 -15.88 -9.11
N VAL A 335 -30.85 -14.69 -9.69
CA VAL A 335 -31.60 -14.49 -10.94
C VAL A 335 -30.82 -13.64 -11.94
N PRO A 336 -31.02 -13.81 -13.26
CA PRO A 336 -30.34 -12.97 -14.23
C PRO A 336 -30.58 -11.46 -14.01
N PRO A 337 -29.55 -10.60 -14.12
CA PRO A 337 -29.69 -9.17 -13.89
C PRO A 337 -30.63 -8.54 -14.93
N ARG A 338 -31.42 -7.55 -14.49
CA ARG A 338 -32.44 -6.83 -15.29
C ARG A 338 -33.63 -7.68 -15.74
N ASP A 339 -33.72 -8.95 -15.37
CA ASP A 339 -34.86 -9.79 -15.68
C ASP A 339 -35.98 -9.62 -14.65
N VAL A 340 -36.99 -8.84 -15.03
CA VAL A 340 -38.17 -8.57 -14.19
C VAL A 340 -38.98 -9.84 -13.94
N ARG A 341 -39.08 -10.75 -14.93
CA ARG A 341 -39.89 -11.97 -14.82
C ARG A 341 -39.20 -12.98 -13.93
N ALA A 342 -37.90 -13.22 -14.13
CA ALA A 342 -37.12 -14.11 -13.28
C ALA A 342 -37.14 -13.64 -11.82
N LEU A 343 -37.00 -12.32 -11.58
CA LEU A 343 -37.10 -11.74 -10.24
C LEU A 343 -38.50 -11.96 -9.63
N ALA A 344 -39.58 -11.79 -10.40
CA ALA A 344 -40.94 -12.04 -9.93
C ALA A 344 -41.18 -13.52 -9.60
N VAL A 345 -40.66 -14.44 -10.41
CA VAL A 345 -40.72 -15.89 -10.13
C VAL A 345 -39.95 -16.22 -8.85
N GLY A 346 -38.75 -15.68 -8.68
CA GLY A 346 -37.95 -15.85 -7.46
C GLY A 346 -38.65 -15.31 -6.21
N LEU A 347 -39.25 -14.11 -6.30
CA LEU A 347 -40.07 -13.55 -5.22
C LEU A 347 -41.27 -14.45 -4.92
N SER A 348 -42.03 -14.88 -5.93
CA SER A 348 -43.20 -15.74 -5.74
C SER A 348 -42.85 -17.06 -5.03
N ARG A 349 -41.73 -17.70 -5.42
CA ARG A 349 -41.21 -18.90 -4.75
C ARG A 349 -40.93 -18.63 -3.27
N LEU A 350 -40.17 -17.58 -2.97
CA LEU A 350 -39.79 -17.28 -1.59
C LEU A 350 -40.98 -16.85 -0.74
N LEU A 351 -41.93 -16.08 -1.28
CA LEU A 351 -43.10 -15.63 -0.54
C LEU A 351 -44.06 -16.79 -0.25
N GLY A 352 -44.25 -17.70 -1.22
CA GLY A 352 -45.17 -18.84 -1.10
C GLY A 352 -44.63 -20.06 -0.35
N ASP A 353 -43.31 -20.21 -0.21
CA ASP A 353 -42.69 -21.39 0.41
C ASP A 353 -41.86 -21.01 1.66
N ALA A 354 -42.48 -21.12 2.83
CA ALA A 354 -41.84 -20.85 4.11
C ALA A 354 -40.76 -21.89 4.47
N GLU A 355 -40.86 -23.13 3.98
CA GLU A 355 -39.86 -24.17 4.21
C GLU A 355 -38.59 -23.86 3.40
N LEU A 356 -38.74 -23.47 2.14
CA LEU A 356 -37.64 -22.96 1.32
C LEU A 356 -36.94 -21.78 1.99
N ARG A 357 -37.69 -20.78 2.50
CA ARG A 357 -37.10 -19.64 3.22
C ARG A 357 -36.28 -20.10 4.43
N ARG A 358 -36.82 -20.99 5.26
CA ARG A 358 -36.12 -21.53 6.44
C ARG A 358 -34.86 -22.29 6.06
N ARG A 359 -34.92 -23.12 5.00
CA ARG A 359 -33.78 -23.89 4.52
C ARG A 359 -32.65 -22.99 4.01
N LEU A 360 -32.96 -22.04 3.12
CA LEU A 360 -31.98 -21.10 2.58
C LEU A 360 -31.37 -20.22 3.68
N SER A 361 -32.20 -19.67 4.56
CA SER A 361 -31.77 -18.88 5.71
C SER A 361 -30.87 -19.67 6.66
N GLY A 362 -31.22 -20.94 6.96
CA GLY A 362 -30.39 -21.81 7.79
C GLY A 362 -29.00 -22.05 7.21
N HIS A 363 -28.88 -22.22 5.89
CA HIS A 363 -27.58 -22.28 5.22
C HIS A 363 -26.85 -20.94 5.24
N ALA A 364 -27.55 -19.84 4.98
CA ALA A 364 -27.01 -18.49 4.99
C ALA A 364 -26.41 -18.11 6.36
N LEU A 365 -27.11 -18.43 7.46
CA LEU A 365 -26.64 -18.19 8.84
C LEU A 365 -25.37 -18.98 9.19
N ARG A 366 -25.15 -20.14 8.56
CA ARG A 366 -23.88 -20.88 8.71
C ARG A 366 -22.78 -20.28 7.86
N ALA A 367 -23.08 -19.96 6.60
CA ALA A 367 -22.11 -19.41 5.65
C ALA A 367 -21.61 -18.01 6.08
N VAL A 368 -22.50 -17.16 6.62
CA VAL A 368 -22.18 -15.78 7.00
C VAL A 368 -21.16 -15.70 8.14
N ARG A 369 -20.94 -16.78 8.90
CA ARG A 369 -19.92 -16.83 9.98
C ARG A 369 -18.50 -16.59 9.49
N ARG A 370 -18.21 -16.88 8.21
CA ARG A 370 -16.91 -16.55 7.60
C ARG A 370 -16.63 -15.04 7.56
N TYR A 371 -17.68 -14.23 7.57
CA TYR A 371 -17.60 -12.78 7.43
C TYR A 371 -17.65 -12.06 8.80
N ASP A 372 -17.62 -12.81 9.90
CA ASP A 372 -17.58 -12.22 11.24
C ASP A 372 -16.33 -11.36 11.43
N TRP A 373 -16.47 -10.22 12.13
CA TRP A 373 -15.37 -9.30 12.39
C TRP A 373 -14.20 -9.91 13.15
N GLU A 374 -14.42 -10.90 14.02
CA GLU A 374 -13.33 -11.60 14.71
C GLU A 374 -12.41 -12.29 13.69
N ARG A 375 -13.01 -12.98 12.72
CA ARG A 375 -12.27 -13.67 11.66
C ARG A 375 -11.62 -12.69 10.68
N VAL A 376 -12.38 -11.69 10.22
CA VAL A 376 -11.88 -10.70 9.25
C VAL A 376 -10.74 -9.86 9.84
N THR A 377 -10.86 -9.42 11.10
CA THR A 377 -9.77 -8.71 11.80
C THR A 377 -8.53 -9.58 11.92
N GLY A 378 -8.68 -10.87 12.26
CA GLY A 378 -7.57 -11.82 12.31
C GLY A 378 -6.83 -11.95 10.96
N GLU A 379 -7.57 -12.11 9.85
CA GLU A 379 -6.96 -12.18 8.52
C GLU A 379 -6.23 -10.87 8.12
N VAL A 380 -6.73 -9.71 8.55
CA VAL A 380 -6.06 -8.41 8.35
C VAL A 380 -4.80 -8.28 9.22
N LEU A 381 -4.85 -8.75 10.47
CA LEU A 381 -3.70 -8.77 11.37
C LEU A 381 -2.57 -9.65 10.86
N GLU A 382 -2.88 -10.81 10.27
CA GLU A 382 -1.86 -11.64 9.61
C GLU A 382 -1.11 -10.86 8.51
N VAL A 383 -1.82 -10.04 7.73
CA VAL A 383 -1.17 -9.17 6.72
C VAL A 383 -0.31 -8.10 7.38
N TYR A 384 -0.79 -7.51 8.49
CA TYR A 384 0.00 -6.53 9.23
C TYR A 384 1.28 -7.13 9.80
N GLU A 385 1.21 -8.34 10.37
CA GLU A 385 2.35 -9.05 10.93
C GLU A 385 3.37 -9.43 9.85
N GLU A 386 2.91 -9.95 8.71
CA GLU A 386 3.76 -10.27 7.55
C GLU A 386 4.51 -9.04 7.04
N VAL A 387 3.81 -7.91 6.90
CA VAL A 387 4.41 -6.67 6.40
C VAL A 387 5.33 -6.04 7.44
N ALA A 388 4.96 -6.08 8.72
CA ALA A 388 5.78 -5.56 9.80
C ALA A 388 7.05 -6.39 10.05
N SER A 389 7.01 -7.72 9.83
CA SER A 389 8.17 -8.60 10.00
C SER A 389 9.28 -8.35 8.99
N ARG A 390 8.98 -7.66 7.87
CA ARG A 390 9.98 -7.21 6.89
C ARG A 390 10.82 -6.03 7.40
N ARG A 391 10.42 -5.37 8.50
CA ARG A 391 11.21 -4.31 9.12
C ARG A 391 12.27 -4.92 10.04
N ARG A 392 13.52 -4.46 9.93
CA ARG A 392 14.56 -4.85 10.90
C ARG A 392 14.22 -4.31 12.30
N HIS A 393 14.58 -5.08 13.32
CA HIS A 393 14.57 -4.56 14.69
C HIS A 393 15.53 -3.37 14.79
N PRO A 394 15.19 -2.32 15.57
CA PRO A 394 16.10 -1.19 15.77
C PRO A 394 17.44 -1.71 16.30
N LEU A 395 18.53 -1.34 15.61
CA LEU A 395 19.87 -1.67 16.08
C LEU A 395 20.14 -0.92 17.40
N PRO A 396 20.81 -1.55 18.38
CA PRO A 396 21.14 -0.90 19.65
C PRO A 396 22.04 0.31 19.39
N ARG A 397 21.68 1.46 19.98
CA ARG A 397 22.49 2.68 19.90
C ARG A 397 23.85 2.45 20.55
N ARG A 398 24.94 2.50 19.78
CA ARG A 398 26.29 2.58 20.36
C ARG A 398 26.47 3.96 20.96
N ARG A 399 26.94 4.05 22.21
CA ARG A 399 27.46 5.33 22.72
C ARG A 399 28.68 5.67 21.87
N ARG A 400 28.67 6.83 21.19
CA ARG A 400 29.85 7.41 20.52
C ARG A 400 31.01 7.51 21.52
N GLN A 401 31.86 6.48 21.56
CA GLN A 401 33.02 6.38 22.44
C GLN A 401 34.33 6.27 21.66
N GLN A 402 34.28 6.10 20.33
CA GLN A 402 35.43 5.91 19.46
C GLN A 402 35.56 7.05 18.44
N ARG A 403 36.73 7.11 17.79
CA ARG A 403 37.04 8.04 16.69
C ARG A 403 36.03 7.83 15.54
N GLU A 404 35.46 8.92 15.04
CA GLU A 404 34.61 8.90 13.84
C GLU A 404 35.49 8.57 12.62
N LEU A 405 35.09 7.56 11.85
CA LEU A 405 35.72 7.21 10.58
C LEU A 405 34.95 7.83 9.41
N PHE A 406 35.68 8.23 8.37
CA PHE A 406 35.11 8.66 7.10
C PHE A 406 35.31 7.59 6.02
N ALA A 407 34.19 7.08 5.50
CA ALA A 407 34.17 6.00 4.52
C ALA A 407 33.49 6.39 3.21
N ASP A 408 33.99 5.88 2.10
CA ASP A 408 33.34 5.91 0.77
C ASP A 408 33.13 4.47 0.30
N PHE A 409 31.86 4.07 0.12
CA PHE A 409 31.50 2.66 -0.10
C PHE A 409 31.29 2.26 -1.56
N HIS A 410 31.55 3.18 -2.50
CA HIS A 410 31.26 2.92 -3.91
C HIS A 410 32.30 3.62 -4.80
N VAL A 411 33.39 2.92 -5.09
CA VAL A 411 34.51 3.41 -5.92
C VAL A 411 34.93 2.35 -6.92
N HIS A 412 35.12 2.76 -8.17
CA HIS A 412 35.57 1.88 -9.26
C HIS A 412 37.05 2.11 -9.57
N SER A 413 37.71 1.11 -10.14
CA SER A 413 39.12 1.05 -10.49
C SER A 413 39.32 0.58 -11.93
N HIS A 414 40.57 0.51 -12.38
CA HIS A 414 40.94 -0.01 -13.69
C HIS A 414 40.57 -1.50 -13.92
N HIS A 415 40.13 -2.22 -12.90
CA HIS A 415 39.56 -3.57 -13.03
C HIS A 415 38.08 -3.55 -13.44
N SER A 416 37.40 -2.40 -13.33
CA SER A 416 36.06 -2.21 -13.88
C SER A 416 36.12 -1.88 -15.37
N LYS A 417 35.16 -2.41 -16.13
CA LYS A 417 35.07 -2.27 -17.60
C LYS A 417 34.97 -0.83 -18.12
N ASP A 418 34.57 0.11 -17.28
CA ASP A 418 34.31 1.51 -17.64
C ASP A 418 35.03 2.53 -16.75
N CYS A 419 36.04 2.07 -15.99
CA CYS A 419 36.94 2.92 -15.22
C CYS A 419 38.39 2.59 -15.55
N VAL A 420 39.28 3.57 -15.40
CA VAL A 420 40.71 3.44 -15.71
C VAL A 420 41.60 3.91 -14.57
N MET A 421 41.05 4.10 -13.37
CA MET A 421 41.81 4.60 -12.22
C MET A 421 42.72 3.49 -11.66
N PRO A 422 44.04 3.69 -11.63
CA PRO A 422 44.94 2.77 -10.93
C PRO A 422 44.58 2.69 -9.44
N VAL A 423 44.66 1.49 -8.86
CA VAL A 423 44.33 1.26 -7.44
C VAL A 423 45.20 2.11 -6.52
N ALA A 424 46.50 2.23 -6.82
CA ALA A 424 47.43 3.07 -6.08
C ALA A 424 46.98 4.54 -6.01
N ASP A 425 46.50 5.09 -7.13
CA ASP A 425 46.03 6.48 -7.21
C ASP A 425 44.72 6.68 -6.44
N ILE A 426 43.84 5.67 -6.41
CA ILE A 426 42.62 5.68 -5.58
C ILE A 426 42.98 5.80 -4.11
N LEU A 427 43.93 4.98 -3.62
CA LEU A 427 44.35 4.97 -2.22
C LEU A 427 45.09 6.25 -1.83
N GLU A 428 45.96 6.77 -2.70
CA GLU A 428 46.60 8.06 -2.50
C GLU A 428 45.56 9.18 -2.41
N ARG A 429 44.60 9.19 -3.34
CA ARG A 429 43.55 10.18 -3.35
C ARG A 429 42.65 10.09 -2.11
N ALA A 430 42.30 8.89 -1.68
CA ALA A 430 41.53 8.65 -0.46
C ALA A 430 42.21 9.28 0.76
N ARG A 431 43.52 9.05 0.91
CA ARG A 431 44.34 9.68 1.96
C ARG A 431 44.31 11.21 1.87
N GLU A 432 44.50 11.78 0.68
CA GLU A 432 44.49 13.24 0.48
C GLU A 432 43.16 13.90 0.85
N VAL A 433 42.03 13.22 0.58
CA VAL A 433 40.70 13.77 0.87
C VAL A 433 40.24 13.51 2.31
N GLY A 434 41.01 12.73 3.07
CA GLY A 434 40.77 12.39 4.47
C GLY A 434 39.80 11.22 4.67
N LEU A 435 39.77 10.24 3.77
CA LEU A 435 39.04 8.99 3.98
C LEU A 435 39.88 8.03 4.83
N ASP A 436 39.25 7.46 5.85
CA ASP A 436 39.82 6.37 6.66
C ASP A 436 39.53 5.00 6.03
N VAL A 437 38.43 4.88 5.27
CA VAL A 437 37.96 3.64 4.66
C VAL A 437 37.53 3.86 3.21
N VAL A 438 37.87 2.95 2.31
CA VAL A 438 37.34 2.91 0.93
C VAL A 438 36.88 1.49 0.57
N ALA A 439 35.70 1.36 -0.02
CA ALA A 439 35.30 0.13 -0.68
C ALA A 439 35.54 0.27 -2.18
N ILE A 440 36.31 -0.65 -2.76
CA ILE A 440 36.47 -0.76 -4.21
C ILE A 440 35.47 -1.81 -4.67
N THR A 441 34.55 -1.41 -5.54
CA THR A 441 33.35 -2.16 -5.94
C THR A 441 33.27 -2.22 -7.45
N ASP A 442 34.31 -2.78 -8.08
CA ASP A 442 34.39 -2.88 -9.53
C ASP A 442 33.23 -3.70 -10.11
N HIS A 443 32.83 -3.37 -11.34
CA HIS A 443 31.76 -4.11 -12.01
C HIS A 443 32.18 -5.54 -12.33
N ASP A 444 31.44 -6.51 -11.78
CA ASP A 444 31.61 -7.94 -12.03
C ASP A 444 33.04 -8.46 -11.72
N SER A 445 33.76 -7.82 -10.78
CA SER A 445 35.12 -8.18 -10.37
C SER A 445 35.43 -7.72 -8.93
N ALA A 446 35.98 -8.61 -8.10
CA ALA A 446 36.52 -8.26 -6.78
C ALA A 446 38.04 -7.94 -6.81
N GLU A 447 38.70 -8.13 -7.96
CA GLU A 447 40.17 -8.12 -8.08
C GLU A 447 40.78 -6.76 -7.70
N GLY A 448 40.15 -5.64 -8.07
CA GLY A 448 40.65 -4.31 -7.69
C GLY A 448 40.63 -4.07 -6.19
N GLY A 449 39.63 -4.61 -5.48
CA GLY A 449 39.59 -4.59 -4.02
C GLY A 449 40.65 -5.49 -3.39
N LEU A 450 40.88 -6.69 -3.95
CA LEU A 450 41.92 -7.60 -3.50
C LEU A 450 43.33 -6.99 -3.66
N GLU A 451 43.63 -6.41 -4.81
CA GLU A 451 44.86 -5.66 -5.06
C GLU A 451 45.04 -4.51 -4.05
N ALA A 452 43.98 -3.73 -3.84
CA ALA A 452 44.02 -2.60 -2.92
C ALA A 452 44.31 -3.02 -1.49
N ARG A 453 43.73 -4.13 -1.03
CA ARG A 453 43.96 -4.69 0.30
C ARG A 453 45.44 -5.03 0.54
N GLU A 454 46.16 -5.50 -0.47
CA GLU A 454 47.59 -5.84 -0.36
C GLU A 454 48.50 -4.61 -0.20
N ILE A 455 48.09 -3.45 -0.71
CA ILE A 455 48.91 -2.23 -0.71
C ILE A 455 48.39 -1.12 0.22
N ALA A 456 47.21 -1.31 0.81
CA ALA A 456 46.49 -0.38 1.69
C ALA A 456 47.35 0.21 2.82
N ASP A 457 48.13 -0.61 3.51
CA ASP A 457 48.97 -0.21 4.66
C ASP A 457 49.95 0.91 4.32
N ARG A 458 50.41 1.00 3.06
CA ARG A 458 51.33 2.04 2.59
C ARG A 458 50.69 3.43 2.58
N TYR A 459 49.36 3.48 2.46
CA TYR A 459 48.57 4.71 2.35
C TYR A 459 47.86 5.06 3.65
N GLY A 460 47.76 4.12 4.61
CA GLY A 460 47.06 4.33 5.86
C GLY A 460 45.54 4.44 5.70
N VAL A 461 44.99 3.78 4.68
CA VAL A 461 43.55 3.73 4.36
C VAL A 461 43.09 2.29 4.48
N ARG A 462 42.00 2.02 5.20
CA ARG A 462 41.41 0.67 5.29
C ARG A 462 40.64 0.38 4.01
N VAL A 463 40.84 -0.81 3.44
CA VAL A 463 40.14 -1.24 2.22
C VAL A 463 39.07 -2.27 2.55
N ILE A 464 37.88 -2.09 2.01
CA ILE A 464 36.84 -3.12 1.93
C ILE A 464 36.86 -3.67 0.50
N VAL A 465 37.10 -4.97 0.36
CA VAL A 465 36.99 -5.66 -0.92
C VAL A 465 35.50 -5.78 -1.25
N GLY A 466 35.08 -5.25 -2.39
CA GLY A 466 33.71 -5.39 -2.85
C GLY A 466 33.62 -5.57 -4.36
N GLU A 467 32.39 -5.76 -4.82
CA GLU A 467 32.06 -5.99 -6.22
C GLU A 467 30.65 -5.48 -6.49
N GLU A 468 30.44 -4.68 -7.54
CA GLU A 468 29.11 -4.35 -8.04
C GLU A 468 28.68 -5.40 -9.09
N VAL A 469 27.95 -6.40 -8.62
CA VAL A 469 27.55 -7.57 -9.42
C VAL A 469 26.34 -7.22 -10.27
N LYS A 470 26.46 -7.41 -11.59
CA LYS A 470 25.32 -7.31 -12.50
C LYS A 470 24.51 -8.60 -12.51
N THR A 471 23.31 -8.55 -11.94
CA THR A 471 22.36 -9.67 -11.90
C THR A 471 21.41 -9.64 -13.13
N SER A 472 20.60 -10.67 -13.33
CA SER A 472 19.53 -10.67 -14.32
C SER A 472 18.40 -9.69 -14.02
N GLU A 473 18.37 -9.16 -12.79
CA GLU A 473 17.25 -8.35 -12.27
C GLU A 473 17.69 -6.97 -11.81
N GLY A 474 18.96 -6.57 -11.94
CA GLY A 474 19.50 -5.32 -11.41
C GLY A 474 20.97 -5.44 -10.97
N GLU A 475 21.46 -4.48 -10.21
CA GLU A 475 22.80 -4.49 -9.60
C GLU A 475 22.72 -4.64 -8.08
N VAL A 476 23.69 -5.31 -7.48
CA VAL A 476 23.88 -5.45 -6.03
C VAL A 476 25.37 -5.45 -5.73
N ILE A 477 25.76 -4.78 -4.64
CA ILE A 477 27.14 -4.80 -4.17
C ILE A 477 27.29 -5.84 -3.07
N GLY A 478 28.28 -6.71 -3.22
CA GLY A 478 28.83 -7.49 -2.13
C GLY A 478 30.02 -6.77 -1.52
N LEU A 479 30.03 -6.54 -0.22
CA LEU A 479 31.18 -6.03 0.53
C LEU A 479 31.81 -7.13 1.38
N PHE A 480 33.09 -6.98 1.70
CA PHE A 480 33.91 -7.97 2.43
C PHE A 480 34.01 -9.31 1.67
N LEU A 481 34.21 -9.24 0.36
CA LEU A 481 34.36 -10.44 -0.47
C LEU A 481 35.80 -10.97 -0.44
N GLU A 482 35.95 -12.28 -0.58
CA GLU A 482 37.24 -12.95 -0.74
C GLU A 482 37.48 -13.44 -2.17
N ARG A 483 36.41 -13.53 -2.97
CA ARG A 483 36.46 -13.92 -4.38
C ARG A 483 35.34 -13.26 -5.19
N THR A 484 35.60 -13.07 -6.48
CA THR A 484 34.63 -12.57 -7.46
C THR A 484 33.38 -13.45 -7.54
N ILE A 485 32.22 -12.81 -7.68
CA ILE A 485 30.91 -13.45 -7.81
C ILE A 485 30.54 -13.59 -9.30
N PRO A 486 29.98 -14.73 -9.75
CA PRO A 486 29.52 -14.86 -11.13
C PRO A 486 28.38 -13.88 -11.44
N GLY A 487 28.56 -13.05 -12.47
CA GLY A 487 27.51 -12.17 -12.99
C GLY A 487 26.39 -12.93 -13.73
N GLY A 488 25.24 -12.28 -13.90
CA GLY A 488 24.08 -12.78 -14.66
C GLY A 488 23.15 -13.72 -13.90
N LEU A 489 23.43 -14.02 -12.63
CA LEU A 489 22.55 -14.76 -11.72
C LEU A 489 21.32 -13.92 -11.32
N SER A 490 20.30 -14.55 -10.72
CA SER A 490 19.18 -13.80 -10.12
C SER A 490 19.64 -12.98 -8.91
N PHE A 491 18.83 -12.00 -8.51
CA PHE A 491 19.17 -11.13 -7.38
C PHE A 491 19.35 -11.94 -6.08
N ALA A 492 18.46 -12.91 -5.83
CA ALA A 492 18.48 -13.77 -4.65
C ALA A 492 19.68 -14.75 -4.64
N GLU A 493 20.04 -15.31 -5.79
CA GLU A 493 21.21 -16.19 -5.92
C GLU A 493 22.51 -15.43 -5.66
N THR A 494 22.64 -14.22 -6.22
CA THR A 494 23.79 -13.34 -5.96
C THR A 494 23.89 -12.98 -4.47
N ILE A 495 22.79 -12.60 -3.82
CA ILE A 495 22.74 -12.36 -2.37
C ILE A 495 23.26 -13.57 -1.59
N SER A 496 22.82 -14.78 -1.98
CA SER A 496 23.22 -16.01 -1.30
C SER A 496 24.74 -16.24 -1.39
N LEU A 497 25.36 -15.95 -2.55
CA LEU A 497 26.81 -16.06 -2.74
C LEU A 497 27.60 -14.98 -1.99
N ILE A 498 27.06 -13.76 -1.86
CA ILE A 498 27.64 -12.72 -0.99
C ILE A 498 27.66 -13.23 0.46
N LYS A 499 26.52 -13.73 0.94
CA LYS A 499 26.37 -14.22 2.32
C LYS A 499 27.22 -15.47 2.61
N GLU A 500 27.42 -16.35 1.63
CA GLU A 500 28.31 -17.52 1.77
C GLU A 500 29.75 -17.12 2.10
N GLN A 501 30.19 -15.96 1.62
CA GLN A 501 31.51 -15.40 1.92
C GLN A 501 31.56 -14.63 3.25
N GLY A 502 30.45 -14.55 4.01
CA GLY A 502 30.33 -13.67 5.18
C GLY A 502 30.22 -12.19 4.80
N GLY A 503 29.92 -11.89 3.53
CA GLY A 503 29.85 -10.54 2.99
C GLY A 503 28.57 -9.79 3.40
N ILE A 504 28.62 -8.48 3.22
CA ILE A 504 27.50 -7.56 3.47
C ILE A 504 26.80 -7.25 2.14
N VAL A 505 25.48 -7.38 2.14
CA VAL A 505 24.62 -7.07 0.97
C VAL A 505 24.30 -5.59 0.97
N TYR A 506 24.87 -4.87 0.02
CA TYR A 506 24.71 -3.43 -0.17
C TYR A 506 23.95 -3.17 -1.46
N VAL A 507 22.83 -2.44 -1.41
CA VAL A 507 22.08 -2.08 -2.61
C VAL A 507 22.51 -0.69 -3.10
N PRO A 508 23.22 -0.60 -4.24
CA PRO A 508 23.63 0.67 -4.80
C PRO A 508 22.45 1.35 -5.49
N HIS A 509 22.40 2.69 -5.41
CA HIS A 509 21.48 3.57 -6.17
C HIS A 509 20.09 2.99 -6.56
N PRO A 510 19.30 2.38 -5.63
CA PRO A 510 18.18 1.46 -5.93
C PRO A 510 17.01 2.02 -6.74
N PHE A 511 16.94 3.34 -6.90
CA PHE A 511 15.85 4.02 -7.60
C PHE A 511 16.34 4.84 -8.80
N ASP A 512 17.63 4.75 -9.16
CA ASP A 512 18.17 5.40 -10.36
C ASP A 512 17.72 4.70 -11.64
N ARG A 513 16.73 5.30 -12.29
CA ARG A 513 16.14 4.79 -13.53
C ARG A 513 17.03 4.96 -14.76
N LEU A 514 18.23 5.53 -14.61
CA LEU A 514 19.22 5.64 -15.68
C LEU A 514 20.24 4.49 -15.66
N HIS A 515 20.21 3.65 -14.62
CA HIS A 515 21.08 2.47 -14.46
C HIS A 515 20.26 1.17 -14.36
N THR A 516 20.95 0.03 -14.30
CA THR A 516 20.33 -1.30 -14.25
C THR A 516 20.01 -1.65 -12.80
N ILE A 517 18.84 -1.24 -12.32
CA ILE A 517 18.44 -1.40 -10.91
C ILE A 517 17.40 -2.50 -10.69
N PRO A 518 17.37 -3.11 -9.49
CA PRO A 518 16.30 -4.01 -9.09
C PRO A 518 14.93 -3.34 -9.09
N SER A 519 13.91 -4.06 -9.54
CA SER A 519 12.54 -3.55 -9.44
C SER A 519 12.11 -3.40 -7.97
N PRO A 520 11.16 -2.50 -7.64
CA PRO A 520 10.63 -2.41 -6.28
C PRO A 520 10.01 -3.71 -5.74
N ALA A 521 9.58 -4.63 -6.61
CA ALA A 521 9.11 -5.94 -6.19
C ALA A 521 10.28 -6.83 -5.73
N VAL A 522 11.35 -6.91 -6.54
CA VAL A 522 12.57 -7.67 -6.21
C VAL A 522 13.21 -7.16 -4.92
N LEU A 523 13.32 -5.85 -4.74
CA LEU A 523 13.83 -5.26 -3.49
C LEU A 523 12.98 -5.64 -2.27
N ARG A 524 11.65 -5.70 -2.41
CA ARG A 524 10.73 -6.06 -1.31
C ARG A 524 10.80 -7.54 -0.96
N GLU A 525 10.91 -8.40 -1.96
CA GLU A 525 11.00 -9.86 -1.78
C GLU A 525 12.29 -10.26 -1.07
N ASN A 526 13.37 -9.49 -1.25
CA ASN A 526 14.69 -9.77 -0.66
C ASN A 526 15.06 -8.82 0.49
N VAL A 527 14.11 -8.02 0.98
CA VAL A 527 14.40 -6.91 1.91
C VAL A 527 15.00 -7.35 3.25
N THR A 528 14.69 -8.57 3.67
CA THR A 528 15.23 -9.18 4.89
C THR A 528 16.72 -9.48 4.78
N ASP A 529 17.19 -9.79 3.58
CA ASP A 529 18.57 -10.19 3.31
C ASP A 529 19.47 -9.03 2.88
N ILE A 530 18.88 -7.88 2.53
CA ILE A 530 19.59 -6.61 2.30
C ILE A 530 20.08 -6.04 3.62
N ASP A 531 21.38 -5.76 3.73
CA ASP A 531 21.99 -5.23 4.94
C ASP A 531 22.12 -3.71 4.95
N VAL A 532 22.42 -3.11 3.80
CA VAL A 532 22.68 -1.67 3.67
C VAL A 532 22.06 -1.15 2.38
N VAL A 533 21.52 0.07 2.44
CA VAL A 533 20.99 0.78 1.26
C VAL A 533 21.77 2.07 1.03
N GLU A 534 22.22 2.28 -0.19
CA GLU A 534 22.79 3.56 -0.62
C GLU A 534 21.68 4.61 -0.75
N VAL A 535 21.56 5.49 0.24
CA VAL A 535 20.54 6.55 0.23
C VAL A 535 21.05 7.87 -0.35
N PHE A 536 22.37 7.98 -0.55
CA PHE A 536 22.97 9.13 -1.20
C PHE A 536 24.09 8.74 -2.15
N ASN A 537 23.82 8.92 -3.45
CA ASN A 537 24.80 8.80 -4.51
C ASN A 537 25.02 10.18 -5.16
N SER A 538 26.27 10.63 -5.25
CA SER A 538 26.63 11.96 -5.78
C SER A 538 26.50 12.08 -7.31
N ARG A 539 26.37 10.95 -8.02
CA ARG A 539 26.39 10.88 -9.48
C ARG A 539 24.99 10.79 -10.10
N LEU A 540 23.93 10.76 -9.29
CA LEU A 540 22.54 10.69 -9.77
C LEU A 540 22.09 11.95 -10.52
N ALA A 541 21.26 11.76 -11.56
CA ALA A 541 20.72 12.86 -12.36
C ALA A 541 19.63 13.65 -11.68
N PHE A 542 18.85 12.95 -10.89
CA PHE A 542 17.65 13.48 -10.27
C PHE A 542 17.78 13.24 -8.77
N PRO A 543 17.96 14.32 -7.97
CA PRO A 543 18.08 14.21 -6.51
C PRO A 543 16.92 13.47 -5.85
N GLY A 544 15.73 13.46 -6.47
CA GLY A 544 14.56 12.74 -5.96
C GLY A 544 14.74 11.22 -5.87
N PHE A 545 15.74 10.61 -6.53
CA PHE A 545 16.05 9.19 -6.34
C PHE A 545 16.68 8.91 -4.97
N ASN A 546 17.51 9.82 -4.45
CA ASN A 546 18.05 9.72 -3.09
C ASN A 546 16.93 9.82 -2.05
N GLU A 547 15.92 10.67 -2.27
CA GLU A 547 14.75 10.77 -1.37
C GLU A 547 13.94 9.46 -1.34
N LEU A 548 13.81 8.77 -2.48
CA LEU A 548 13.14 7.47 -2.53
C LEU A 548 13.96 6.38 -1.81
N ALA A 549 15.28 6.39 -1.98
CA ALA A 549 16.19 5.47 -1.29
C ALA A 549 16.15 5.66 0.23
N GLU A 550 16.17 6.90 0.69
CA GLU A 550 16.05 7.24 2.10
C GLU A 550 14.71 6.76 2.68
N ARG A 551 13.59 6.98 1.97
CA ARG A 551 12.27 6.50 2.41
C ARG A 551 12.20 4.97 2.45
N PHE A 552 12.80 4.28 1.48
CA PHE A 552 12.87 2.82 1.47
C PHE A 552 13.66 2.30 2.67
N ALA A 553 14.84 2.87 2.93
CA ALA A 553 15.67 2.51 4.08
C ALA A 553 14.92 2.74 5.41
N GLN A 554 14.26 3.89 5.58
CA GLN A 554 13.45 4.19 6.77
C GLN A 554 12.27 3.22 6.94
N ARG A 555 11.60 2.85 5.84
CA ARG A 555 10.47 1.92 5.82
C ARG A 555 10.82 0.58 6.43
N TYR A 556 11.93 -0.02 6.01
CA TYR A 556 12.35 -1.33 6.50
C TYR A 556 13.40 -1.26 7.60
N ARG A 557 13.73 -0.05 8.08
CA ARG A 557 14.77 0.20 9.10
C ARG A 557 16.13 -0.37 8.70
N LEU A 558 16.46 -0.22 7.42
CA LEU A 558 17.76 -0.61 6.88
C LEU A 558 18.79 0.50 7.16
N PRO A 559 20.01 0.15 7.60
CA PRO A 559 21.13 1.06 7.66
C PRO A 559 21.33 1.80 6.33
N ALA A 560 21.53 3.11 6.44
CA ALA A 560 21.75 3.99 5.32
C ALA A 560 23.25 4.22 5.10
N ALA A 561 23.67 4.22 3.85
CA ALA A 561 25.03 4.55 3.45
C ALA A 561 25.06 5.54 2.27
N ALA A 562 26.24 6.02 1.96
CA ALA A 562 26.52 6.91 0.84
C ALA A 562 27.75 6.44 0.09
N GLY A 563 27.71 6.61 -1.23
CA GLY A 563 28.78 6.25 -2.15
C GLY A 563 29.03 7.35 -3.15
N SER A 564 30.29 7.53 -3.55
CA SER A 564 30.62 8.51 -4.59
C SER A 564 30.27 8.03 -5.99
N ASP A 565 30.24 6.70 -6.21
CA ASP A 565 30.19 6.05 -7.53
C ASP A 565 31.33 6.59 -8.43
N ALA A 566 32.51 6.71 -7.82
CA ALA A 566 33.65 7.39 -8.43
C ALA A 566 34.30 6.53 -9.52
N HIS A 567 34.33 7.09 -10.73
CA HIS A 567 35.03 6.55 -11.89
C HIS A 567 36.23 7.41 -12.33
N VAL A 568 36.45 8.54 -11.64
CA VAL A 568 37.54 9.49 -11.84
C VAL A 568 38.03 9.97 -10.47
N LEU A 569 39.32 10.28 -10.33
CA LEU A 569 39.94 10.55 -9.01
C LEU A 569 39.31 11.77 -8.31
N GLN A 570 38.80 12.73 -9.10
CA GLN A 570 38.11 13.90 -8.60
C GLN A 570 36.72 13.58 -8.02
N GLY A 571 36.18 12.39 -8.27
CA GLY A 571 34.93 11.89 -7.67
C GLY A 571 35.12 11.34 -6.26
N ILE A 572 36.30 10.82 -5.91
CA ILE A 572 36.55 10.21 -4.60
C ILE A 572 36.33 11.23 -3.48
N GLY A 573 35.48 10.87 -2.51
CA GLY A 573 35.14 11.72 -1.36
C GLY A 573 34.12 12.84 -1.65
N THR A 574 33.36 12.78 -2.75
CA THR A 574 32.21 13.68 -2.97
C THR A 574 31.02 13.33 -2.09
N SER A 575 30.90 12.06 -1.72
CA SER A 575 29.94 11.51 -0.78
C SER A 575 30.69 10.62 0.19
N LEU A 576 30.43 10.76 1.49
CA LEU A 576 31.08 9.93 2.50
C LEU A 576 30.20 9.72 3.72
N CYS A 577 30.37 8.59 4.38
CA CYS A 577 29.72 8.24 5.64
C CYS A 577 30.67 8.55 6.79
N GLY A 578 30.24 9.40 7.72
CA GLY A 578 30.84 9.51 9.05
C GLY A 578 30.21 8.46 9.96
N MET A 579 30.99 7.48 10.42
CA MET A 579 30.52 6.32 11.17
C MET A 579 31.42 5.98 12.35
N ASP A 580 30.96 5.10 13.23
CA ASP A 580 31.81 4.53 14.29
C ASP A 580 32.85 3.57 13.69
N ASP A 581 33.95 3.32 14.40
CA ASP A 581 34.93 2.30 14.00
C ASP A 581 34.34 0.88 14.13
N PHE A 582 34.88 -0.03 13.33
CA PHE A 582 34.46 -1.42 13.18
C PHE A 582 35.70 -2.31 13.00
N THR A 583 35.56 -3.61 13.25
CA THR A 583 36.66 -4.57 13.13
C THR A 583 36.51 -5.47 11.90
N GLY A 584 35.27 -5.73 11.46
CA GLY A 584 34.99 -6.59 10.32
C GLY A 584 33.50 -6.55 9.94
N PRO A 585 33.04 -7.50 9.11
CA PRO A 585 31.65 -7.54 8.64
C PRO A 585 30.63 -7.68 9.78
N ASP A 586 30.96 -8.42 10.85
CA ASP A 586 30.04 -8.72 11.96
C ASP A 586 29.55 -7.47 12.73
N ASP A 587 30.40 -6.43 12.85
CA ASP A 587 30.07 -5.20 13.56
C ASP A 587 29.91 -3.98 12.64
N PHE A 588 30.11 -4.14 11.33
CA PHE A 588 30.01 -3.10 10.32
C PHE A 588 28.61 -2.45 10.27
N VAL A 589 27.56 -3.27 10.18
CA VAL A 589 26.17 -2.80 10.11
C VAL A 589 25.78 -2.02 11.36
N ALA A 590 26.24 -2.47 12.53
CA ALA A 590 26.02 -1.77 13.79
C ALA A 590 26.76 -0.41 13.83
N ALA A 591 27.98 -0.34 13.28
CA ALA A 591 28.74 0.89 13.15
C ALA A 591 28.10 1.90 12.18
N LEU A 592 27.38 1.43 11.15
CA LEU A 592 26.62 2.26 10.21
C LEU A 592 25.28 2.76 10.73
N ALA A 593 24.72 2.12 11.77
CA ALA A 593 23.36 2.37 12.24
C ALA A 593 23.07 3.84 12.59
N GLU A 594 24.06 4.55 13.12
CA GLU A 594 23.99 5.99 13.43
C GLU A 594 24.93 6.83 12.56
N SER A 595 25.28 6.34 11.37
CA SER A 595 26.15 7.07 10.46
C SER A 595 25.48 8.36 9.96
N ARG A 596 26.31 9.38 9.71
CA ARG A 596 25.88 10.63 9.09
C ARG A 596 26.44 10.72 7.68
N ILE A 597 25.60 11.15 6.75
CA ILE A 597 26.03 11.38 5.37
C ILE A 597 26.63 12.77 5.26
N VAL A 598 27.89 12.82 4.84
CA VAL A 598 28.63 14.05 4.59
C VAL A 598 28.74 14.25 3.08
N ARG A 599 28.36 15.45 2.64
CA ARG A 599 28.28 15.80 1.22
C ARG A 599 29.30 16.89 0.93
N ARG A 600 30.17 16.69 -0.07
CA ARG A 600 31.04 17.75 -0.59
C ARG A 600 30.48 18.26 -1.92
N PRO A 601 30.12 19.55 -2.04
CA PRO A 601 29.53 20.07 -3.27
C PRO A 601 30.55 20.02 -4.43
N ARG A 602 30.21 19.30 -5.51
CA ARG A 602 30.92 19.34 -6.81
C ARG A 602 29.91 19.23 -7.96
N SER A 603 30.25 19.80 -9.12
CA SER A 603 29.37 19.80 -10.29
C SER A 603 29.29 18.42 -10.95
N ARG A 604 28.09 17.85 -11.05
CA ARG A 604 27.84 16.57 -11.72
C ARG A 604 28.27 16.57 -13.20
N ILE A 605 27.94 17.66 -13.91
CA ILE A 605 28.32 17.84 -15.32
C ILE A 605 29.84 17.79 -15.46
N TYR A 606 30.56 18.43 -14.55
CA TYR A 606 32.02 18.41 -14.53
C TYR A 606 32.59 16.99 -14.37
N LEU A 607 32.07 16.21 -13.40
CA LEU A 607 32.54 14.83 -13.19
C LEU A 607 32.21 13.91 -14.37
N GLN A 608 31.03 14.05 -14.98
CA GLN A 608 30.65 13.26 -16.16
C GLN A 608 31.49 13.61 -17.39
N SER A 609 31.78 14.89 -17.62
CA SER A 609 32.67 15.33 -18.69
C SER A 609 34.08 14.78 -18.52
N LEU A 610 34.61 14.75 -17.29
CA LEU A 610 35.91 14.15 -17.00
C LEU A 610 35.93 12.65 -17.30
N LYS A 611 34.90 11.89 -16.91
CA LYS A 611 34.81 10.45 -17.23
C LYS A 611 34.88 10.23 -18.74
N LEU A 612 34.03 10.91 -19.50
CA LEU A 612 33.99 10.80 -20.97
C LEU A 612 35.33 11.13 -21.62
N LEU A 613 36.00 12.21 -21.18
CA LEU A 613 37.33 12.57 -21.68
C LEU A 613 38.36 11.48 -21.35
N GLN A 614 38.38 11.00 -20.11
CA GLN A 614 39.35 10.01 -19.65
C GLN A 614 39.18 8.66 -20.36
N THR A 615 37.94 8.19 -20.57
CA THR A 615 37.66 6.94 -21.31
C THR A 615 37.93 7.07 -22.80
N THR A 616 37.66 8.24 -23.40
CA THR A 616 37.92 8.48 -24.84
C THR A 616 39.43 8.53 -25.13
N ILE A 617 40.19 9.26 -24.30
CA ILE A 617 41.65 9.41 -24.46
C ILE A 617 42.37 8.08 -24.17
N ALA A 618 41.96 7.32 -23.15
CA ALA A 618 42.53 6.01 -22.86
C ALA A 618 42.15 4.95 -23.92
N GLY A 619 40.95 5.06 -24.51
CA GLY A 619 40.51 4.21 -25.62
C GLY A 619 41.37 4.40 -26.87
N SER A 620 41.73 5.64 -27.23
CA SER A 620 42.64 5.91 -28.35
C SER A 620 44.05 5.37 -28.14
N ALA A 621 44.54 5.32 -26.89
CA ALA A 621 45.88 4.81 -26.59
C ALA A 621 45.99 3.27 -26.65
N LYS A 622 44.87 2.53 -26.58
CA LYS A 622 44.85 1.07 -26.76
C LYS A 622 44.81 0.64 -28.23
N ASP A 623 44.35 1.49 -29.15
CA ASP A 623 44.27 1.20 -30.59
C ASP A 623 45.60 1.47 -31.34
N ASP A 624 46.47 2.32 -30.78
CA ASP A 624 47.78 2.64 -31.38
C ASP A 624 48.87 1.56 -31.15
N GLY A 625 48.50 0.39 -30.62
CA GLY A 625 49.43 -0.70 -30.24
C GLY A 625 49.61 -1.83 -31.26
N GLN A 626 48.87 -1.85 -32.37
CA GLN A 626 49.07 -2.82 -33.47
C GLN A 626 49.55 -2.08 -34.73
N VAL A 627 50.85 -1.75 -34.75
CA VAL A 627 51.56 -1.47 -36.00
C VAL A 627 52.35 -2.72 -36.37
N ASP A 628 51.83 -3.45 -37.35
CA ASP A 628 52.56 -4.52 -38.05
C ASP A 628 53.95 -4.01 -38.46
N SER A 629 54.99 -4.69 -37.97
CA SER A 629 56.35 -4.50 -38.48
C SER A 629 56.49 -5.25 -39.80
N PRO A 630 56.92 -4.59 -40.90
CA PRO A 630 57.04 -5.25 -42.19
C PRO A 630 58.36 -6.04 -42.27
N ALA A 631 58.24 -7.33 -42.57
CA ALA A 631 59.20 -8.12 -43.36
C ALA A 631 58.50 -9.35 -43.95
#